data_AF-A0A432ID50-F1
#
_entry.id   AF-A0A432ID50-F1
#
_cell.length_a   1.000
_cell.length_b   1.000
_cell.length_c   1.000
_cell.angle_alpha   90.00
_cell.angle_beta   90.00
_cell.angle_gamma   90.00
#
_symmetry.space_group_name_H-M   'P 1'
#
loop_
_entity.id
_entity.type
_entity.pdbx_description
1 polymer ?
#
loop_
_entity_poly.entity_id
_entity_poly.type
_entity_poly.pdbx_seq_one_letter_code
_entity_poly.pdbx_strand_id
1 'polypeptide(L)'
;MKSSTILLLILSCAMLATAGDKPPFQTNSQRIDYFRKNNPELIEQALAPIRTHFAAYYEGDLKKLRSVWTENGTVETLRPSPSGDGRTEFNLQTDTIDLWTRTLQKEIESMGHSSWAGQQFQPDHPLELTVLNFELNSALILVEDPVRYSMGPIDPTAMFRNNASIIFKVVVDQGANRVILSPLSNEPKILKMMLEPINGC
;
A
#
# COMPACT_ATOMS: atom_id res chain seq x y z
N MET A 1 15.59 5.01 -61.79
CA MET A 1 15.89 4.24 -60.57
C MET A 1 15.71 2.76 -60.87
N LYS A 2 16.60 1.87 -60.39
CA LYS A 2 16.51 0.42 -60.65
C LYS A 2 15.35 -0.17 -59.83
N SER A 3 14.61 -1.13 -60.40
CA SER A 3 13.43 -1.76 -59.77
C SER A 3 13.71 -2.32 -58.37
N SER A 4 14.93 -2.84 -58.16
CA SER A 4 15.42 -3.32 -56.86
C SER A 4 15.51 -2.23 -55.78
N THR A 5 15.74 -0.97 -56.16
CA THR A 5 15.78 0.16 -55.21
C THR A 5 14.37 0.53 -54.74
N ILE A 6 13.37 0.40 -55.61
CA ILE A 6 11.96 0.66 -55.28
C ILE A 6 11.43 -0.43 -54.35
N LEU A 7 11.77 -1.69 -54.60
CA LEU A 7 11.37 -2.82 -53.76
C LEU A 7 11.96 -2.72 -52.34
N LEU A 8 13.22 -2.32 -52.22
CA LEU A 8 13.88 -2.06 -50.94
C LEU A 8 13.19 -0.92 -50.19
N LEU A 9 12.83 0.17 -50.87
CA LEU A 9 12.13 1.29 -50.27
C LEU A 9 10.75 0.87 -49.74
N ILE A 10 10.00 0.08 -50.50
CA ILE A 10 8.68 -0.45 -50.09
C ILE A 10 8.83 -1.39 -48.89
N LEU A 11 9.84 -2.27 -48.88
CA LEU A 11 10.09 -3.18 -47.75
C LEU A 11 10.48 -2.41 -46.49
N SER A 12 11.31 -1.38 -46.61
CA SER A 12 11.71 -0.51 -45.50
C SER A 12 10.52 0.29 -44.96
N CYS A 13 9.67 0.83 -45.84
CA CYS A 13 8.45 1.53 -45.42
C CYS A 13 7.44 0.59 -44.76
N ALA A 14 7.31 -0.66 -45.23
CA ALA A 14 6.44 -1.66 -44.61
C ALA A 14 6.97 -2.09 -43.23
N MET A 15 8.29 -2.24 -43.06
CA MET A 15 8.90 -2.53 -41.76
C MET A 15 8.83 -1.36 -40.78
N LEU A 16 8.86 -0.12 -41.27
CA LEU A 16 8.60 1.08 -40.46
C LEU A 16 7.12 1.21 -40.06
N ALA A 17 6.19 0.72 -40.88
CA ALA A 17 4.76 0.68 -40.56
C ALA A 17 4.38 -0.45 -39.60
N THR A 18 5.18 -1.54 -39.54
CA THR A 18 4.98 -2.66 -38.58
C THR A 18 5.85 -2.55 -37.34
N ALA A 19 6.77 -1.59 -37.27
CA ALA A 19 7.41 -1.13 -36.05
C ALA A 19 6.37 -0.37 -35.21
N GLY A 20 5.42 -1.13 -34.66
CA GLY A 20 4.34 -0.62 -33.85
C GLY A 20 4.86 0.33 -32.78
N ASP A 21 4.27 1.52 -32.78
CA ASP A 21 4.48 2.55 -31.79
C ASP A 21 4.38 1.99 -30.37
N LYS A 22 5.52 2.03 -29.69
CA LYS A 22 5.72 1.77 -28.25
C LYS A 22 5.56 0.29 -27.83
N PRO A 23 6.35 -0.20 -26.85
CA PRO A 23 5.98 -1.38 -26.08
C PRO A 23 4.53 -1.24 -25.63
N PRO A 24 3.73 -2.32 -25.51
CA PRO A 24 2.39 -2.23 -24.94
C PRO A 24 2.53 -1.89 -23.45
N PHE A 25 2.78 -0.62 -23.14
CA PHE A 25 2.76 -0.10 -21.80
C PHE A 25 1.29 -0.01 -21.42
N GLN A 26 0.83 -1.01 -20.68
CA GLN A 26 -0.48 -0.99 -20.06
C GLN A 26 -0.46 0.02 -18.91
N THR A 27 -1.41 0.96 -18.90
CA THR A 27 -1.56 1.89 -17.76
C THR A 27 -1.98 1.12 -16.50
N ASN A 28 -1.80 1.72 -15.32
CA ASN A 28 -2.29 1.12 -14.07
C ASN A 28 -3.80 0.87 -14.11
N SER A 29 -4.58 1.82 -14.66
CA SER A 29 -6.03 1.66 -14.83
C SER A 29 -6.36 0.43 -15.70
N GLN A 30 -5.71 0.29 -16.85
CA GLN A 30 -5.90 -0.86 -17.73
C GLN A 30 -5.49 -2.18 -17.06
N ARG A 31 -4.44 -2.19 -16.23
CA ARG A 31 -4.03 -3.37 -15.45
C ARG A 31 -5.08 -3.75 -14.42
N ILE A 32 -5.54 -2.78 -13.65
CA ILE A 32 -6.57 -3.00 -12.62
C ILE A 32 -7.86 -3.50 -13.28
N ASP A 33 -8.29 -2.90 -14.39
CA ASP A 33 -9.50 -3.32 -15.11
C ASP A 33 -9.37 -4.73 -15.68
N TYR A 34 -8.17 -5.12 -16.14
CA TYR A 34 -7.89 -6.50 -16.50
C TYR A 34 -8.10 -7.45 -15.31
N PHE A 35 -7.56 -7.13 -14.13
CA PHE A 35 -7.75 -7.97 -12.93
C PHE A 35 -9.20 -7.97 -12.46
N ARG A 36 -9.89 -6.83 -12.45
CA ARG A 36 -11.32 -6.75 -12.10
C ARG A 36 -12.18 -7.65 -12.99
N LYS A 37 -11.85 -7.74 -14.28
CA LYS A 37 -12.61 -8.54 -15.25
C LYS A 37 -12.27 -10.03 -15.18
N ASN A 38 -10.99 -10.37 -15.06
CA ASN A 38 -10.53 -11.74 -15.26
C ASN A 38 -10.23 -12.47 -13.94
N ASN A 39 -9.88 -11.73 -12.88
CA ASN A 39 -9.49 -12.27 -11.58
C ASN A 39 -9.92 -11.34 -10.41
N PRO A 40 -11.22 -11.01 -10.27
CA PRO A 40 -11.70 -10.13 -9.20
C PRO A 40 -11.37 -10.65 -7.80
N GLU A 41 -11.28 -11.97 -7.63
CA GLU A 41 -10.89 -12.62 -6.39
C GLU A 41 -9.50 -12.21 -5.89
N LEU A 42 -8.56 -11.92 -6.80
CA LEU A 42 -7.21 -11.49 -6.43
C LEU A 42 -7.20 -10.07 -5.85
N ILE A 43 -8.11 -9.22 -6.33
CA ILE A 43 -8.30 -7.88 -5.77
C ILE A 43 -8.85 -8.01 -4.35
N GLU A 44 -9.91 -8.80 -4.15
CA GLU A 44 -10.47 -9.00 -2.80
C GLU A 44 -9.46 -9.64 -1.83
N GLN A 45 -8.65 -10.58 -2.30
CA GLN A 45 -7.54 -11.15 -1.55
C GLN A 45 -6.54 -10.08 -1.12
N ALA A 46 -6.19 -9.13 -2.00
CA ALA A 46 -5.28 -8.05 -1.65
C ALA A 46 -5.87 -7.05 -0.63
N LEU A 47 -7.19 -6.85 -0.64
CA LEU A 47 -7.89 -5.94 0.27
C LEU A 47 -8.12 -6.56 1.67
N ALA A 48 -8.29 -7.87 1.76
CA ALA A 48 -8.57 -8.60 3.00
C ALA A 48 -7.57 -8.32 4.17
N PRO A 49 -6.24 -8.37 3.98
CA PRO A 49 -5.30 -8.10 5.07
C PRO A 49 -5.37 -6.65 5.57
N ILE A 50 -5.75 -5.68 4.72
CA ILE A 50 -5.93 -4.28 5.13
C ILE A 50 -7.14 -4.15 6.05
N ARG A 51 -8.29 -4.73 5.68
CA ARG A 51 -9.50 -4.73 6.54
C ARG A 51 -9.20 -5.36 7.90
N THR A 52 -8.46 -6.47 7.90
CA THR A 52 -8.05 -7.15 9.14
C THR A 52 -7.08 -6.30 9.97
N HIS A 53 -6.14 -5.60 9.32
CA HIS A 53 -5.23 -4.68 9.97
C HIS A 53 -5.99 -3.58 10.73
N PHE A 54 -6.94 -2.90 10.09
CA PHE A 54 -7.71 -1.82 10.71
C PHE A 54 -8.57 -2.33 11.87
N ALA A 55 -9.30 -3.42 11.67
CA ALA A 55 -10.11 -4.01 12.74
C ALA A 55 -9.25 -4.37 13.96
N ALA A 56 -8.11 -5.02 13.74
CA ALA A 56 -7.20 -5.41 14.81
C ALA A 56 -6.56 -4.20 15.52
N TYR A 57 -6.23 -3.13 14.78
CA TYR A 57 -5.73 -1.89 15.35
C TYR A 57 -6.76 -1.24 16.29
N TYR A 58 -8.02 -1.16 15.85
CA TYR A 58 -9.09 -0.57 16.66
C TYR A 58 -9.41 -1.38 17.92
N GLU A 59 -9.41 -2.72 17.81
CA GLU A 59 -9.58 -3.64 18.94
C GLU A 59 -8.38 -3.62 19.91
N GLY A 60 -7.22 -3.11 19.47
CA GLY A 60 -5.95 -3.25 20.19
C GLY A 60 -5.39 -4.68 20.18
N ASP A 61 -5.85 -5.55 19.27
CA ASP A 61 -5.35 -6.91 19.11
C ASP A 61 -4.10 -6.92 18.21
N LEU A 62 -2.95 -6.63 18.82
CA LEU A 62 -1.69 -6.54 18.07
C LEU A 62 -1.19 -7.91 17.57
N LYS A 63 -1.67 -9.02 18.12
CA LYS A 63 -1.37 -10.36 17.62
C LYS A 63 -2.08 -10.61 16.29
N LYS A 64 -3.38 -10.30 16.24
CA LYS A 64 -4.18 -10.34 15.00
C LYS A 64 -3.64 -9.35 13.98
N LEU A 65 -3.28 -8.13 14.41
CA LEU A 65 -2.63 -7.15 13.54
C LEU A 65 -1.36 -7.75 12.93
N ARG A 66 -0.45 -8.29 13.73
CA ARG A 66 0.82 -8.84 13.24
C ARG A 66 0.66 -10.03 12.28
N SER A 67 -0.42 -10.80 12.42
CA SER A 67 -0.66 -12.01 11.61
C SER A 67 -0.79 -11.75 10.10
N VAL A 68 -1.30 -10.57 9.73
CA VAL A 68 -1.51 -10.17 8.33
C VAL A 68 -0.33 -9.45 7.69
N TRP A 69 0.80 -9.38 8.40
CA TRP A 69 2.04 -8.79 7.90
C TRP A 69 3.08 -9.83 7.53
N THR A 70 3.93 -9.52 6.56
CA THR A 70 5.15 -10.28 6.30
C THR A 70 6.11 -10.15 7.49
N GLU A 71 7.04 -11.10 7.64
CA GLU A 71 8.04 -11.05 8.72
C GLU A 71 8.89 -9.77 8.62
N ASN A 72 9.25 -9.37 7.40
CA ASN A 72 10.05 -8.20 7.06
C ASN A 72 9.24 -6.92 6.79
N GLY A 73 8.00 -6.86 7.27
CA GLY A 73 7.12 -5.72 7.02
C GLY A 73 7.65 -4.40 7.60
N THR A 74 7.38 -3.27 6.92
CA THR A 74 7.80 -1.94 7.37
C THR A 74 6.66 -0.94 7.46
N VAL A 75 6.77 -0.02 8.41
CA VAL A 75 5.88 1.13 8.57
C VAL A 75 6.68 2.40 8.34
N GLU A 76 6.21 3.22 7.41
CA GLU A 76 6.80 4.51 7.09
C GLU A 76 5.88 5.62 7.59
N THR A 77 6.46 6.58 8.31
CA THR A 77 5.72 7.74 8.83
C THR A 77 6.44 9.01 8.36
N LEU A 78 5.73 9.89 7.68
CA LEU A 78 6.23 11.23 7.39
C LEU A 78 6.06 12.10 8.64
N ARG A 79 7.18 12.59 9.18
CA ARG A 79 7.18 13.46 10.37
C ARG A 79 7.63 14.87 10.02
N PRO A 80 6.95 15.91 10.52
CA PRO A 80 7.42 17.27 10.37
C PRO A 80 8.77 17.42 11.10
N SER A 81 9.72 18.04 10.42
CA SER A 81 11.03 18.42 10.94
C SER A 81 11.10 19.94 10.92
N PRO A 82 11.35 20.60 12.07
CA PRO A 82 11.55 22.04 12.08
C PRO A 82 12.76 22.36 11.20
N SER A 83 12.55 23.13 10.13
CA SER A 83 13.66 23.69 9.37
C SER A 83 13.90 25.12 9.85
N GLY A 84 15.19 25.49 9.97
CA GLY A 84 15.61 26.78 10.54
C GLY A 84 15.22 28.01 9.71
N ASP A 85 14.58 27.83 8.55
CA ASP A 85 14.15 28.89 7.63
C ASP A 85 12.63 29.19 7.70
N GLY A 86 11.90 28.54 8.62
CA GLY A 86 10.45 28.71 8.78
C GLY A 86 9.60 27.84 7.85
N ARG A 87 10.20 26.94 7.05
CA ARG A 87 9.47 25.91 6.30
C ARG A 87 9.28 24.66 7.16
N THR A 88 8.23 23.89 6.85
CA THR A 88 8.09 22.53 7.42
C THR A 88 8.73 21.57 6.43
N GLU A 89 9.86 20.99 6.81
CA GLU A 89 10.42 19.85 6.09
C GLU A 89 9.78 18.57 6.63
N PHE A 90 9.73 17.52 5.81
CA PHE A 90 9.24 16.22 6.24
C PHE A 90 10.35 15.19 6.14
N ASN A 91 10.62 14.51 7.25
CA ASN A 91 11.52 13.38 7.28
C ASN A 91 10.71 12.08 7.27
N LEU A 92 11.13 11.15 6.41
CA LEU A 92 10.57 9.81 6.38
C LEU A 92 11.25 8.97 7.47
N GLN A 93 10.47 8.55 8.47
CA GLN A 93 10.91 7.52 9.41
C GLN A 93 10.42 6.16 8.95
N THR A 94 11.31 5.15 8.96
CA THR A 94 10.97 3.77 8.66
C THR A 94 11.22 2.89 9.87
N ASP A 95 10.17 2.26 10.38
CA ASP A 95 10.22 1.29 11.45
C ASP A 95 9.91 -0.12 10.91
N THR A 96 10.48 -1.16 11.53
CA THR A 96 10.01 -2.54 11.30
C THR A 96 8.64 -2.72 11.93
N ILE A 97 7.81 -3.59 11.37
CA ILE A 97 6.49 -3.89 11.95
C ILE A 97 6.58 -4.41 13.40
N ASP A 98 7.64 -5.14 13.74
CA ASP A 98 7.89 -5.60 15.11
C ASP A 98 8.18 -4.45 16.07
N LEU A 99 8.98 -3.47 15.64
CA LEU A 99 9.25 -2.29 16.45
C LEU A 99 7.98 -1.44 16.62
N TRP A 100 7.24 -1.24 15.54
CA TRP A 100 6.02 -0.44 15.53
C TRP A 100 4.95 -1.05 16.45
N THR A 101 4.68 -2.35 16.31
CA THR A 101 3.71 -3.06 17.17
C THR A 101 4.14 -3.08 18.64
N ARG A 102 5.42 -3.25 18.97
CA ARG A 102 5.90 -3.13 20.36
C ARG A 102 5.67 -1.74 20.95
N THR A 103 5.82 -0.68 20.14
CA THR A 103 5.54 0.69 20.57
C THR A 103 4.05 0.85 20.88
N LEU A 104 3.16 0.38 19.99
CA LEU A 104 1.72 0.42 20.25
C LEU A 104 1.32 -0.40 21.48
N GLN A 105 1.93 -1.57 21.68
CA GLN A 105 1.63 -2.43 22.84
C GLN A 105 1.89 -1.68 24.15
N LYS A 106 3.03 -0.99 24.25
CA LYS A 106 3.36 -0.18 25.44
C LYS A 106 2.37 0.96 25.67
N GLU A 107 1.88 1.59 24.60
CA GLU A 107 0.87 2.64 24.71
C GLU A 107 -0.49 2.09 25.17
N ILE A 108 -0.92 0.96 24.60
CA ILE A 108 -2.15 0.27 25.01
C ILE A 108 -2.07 -0.16 26.47
N GLU A 109 -0.94 -0.70 26.90
CA GLU A 109 -0.70 -1.09 28.30
C GLU A 109 -0.71 0.11 29.25
N SER A 110 -0.12 1.24 28.83
CA SER A 110 -0.09 2.48 29.61
C SER A 110 -1.49 3.10 29.76
N MET A 111 -2.30 3.09 28.69
CA MET A 111 -3.62 3.71 28.65
C MET A 111 -4.74 2.81 29.19
N GLY A 112 -4.56 1.49 29.05
CA GLY A 112 -5.59 0.48 29.22
C GLY A 112 -6.40 0.23 27.94
N HIS A 113 -6.71 -1.04 27.67
CA HIS A 113 -7.43 -1.47 26.46
C HIS A 113 -8.78 -0.75 26.25
N SER A 114 -9.58 -0.57 27.29
CA SER A 114 -10.88 0.10 27.17
C SER A 114 -10.74 1.57 26.77
N SER A 115 -9.74 2.25 27.32
CA SER A 115 -9.42 3.63 26.95
C SER A 115 -8.91 3.73 25.51
N TRP A 116 -8.05 2.78 25.09
CA TRP A 116 -7.57 2.69 23.71
C TRP A 116 -8.73 2.57 22.73
N ALA A 117 -9.62 1.59 22.95
CA ALA A 117 -10.78 1.35 22.09
C ALA A 117 -11.71 2.58 22.06
N GLY A 118 -11.90 3.26 23.20
CA GLY A 118 -12.70 4.48 23.30
C GLY A 118 -12.11 5.71 22.60
N GLN A 119 -10.80 5.73 22.32
CA GLN A 119 -10.13 6.79 21.56
C GLN A 119 -10.16 6.58 20.05
N GLN A 120 -10.58 5.39 19.58
CA GLN A 120 -10.64 5.10 18.15
C GLN A 120 -11.81 5.87 17.53
N PHE A 121 -11.52 6.63 16.47
CA PHE A 121 -12.54 7.43 15.81
C PHE A 121 -13.33 6.56 14.83
N GLN A 122 -14.64 6.40 15.10
CA GLN A 122 -15.60 5.62 14.29
C GLN A 122 -15.05 4.27 13.78
N PRO A 123 -14.72 3.31 14.66
CA PRO A 123 -14.06 2.06 14.27
C PRO A 123 -14.84 1.20 13.26
N ASP A 124 -16.16 1.41 13.15
CA ASP A 124 -17.06 0.69 12.24
C ASP A 124 -17.36 1.44 10.93
N HIS A 125 -16.71 2.58 10.66
CA HIS A 125 -16.98 3.32 9.42
C HIS A 125 -16.48 2.54 8.19
N PRO A 126 -17.16 2.69 7.02
CA PRO A 126 -16.69 2.05 5.79
C PRO A 126 -15.36 2.67 5.31
N LEU A 127 -14.32 1.84 5.20
CA LEU A 127 -13.05 2.21 4.59
C LEU A 127 -13.19 2.29 3.08
N GLU A 128 -12.78 3.41 2.47
CA GLU A 128 -12.65 3.51 1.01
C GLU A 128 -11.27 2.97 0.59
N LEU A 129 -11.26 1.81 -0.05
CA LEU A 129 -10.04 1.14 -0.50
C LEU A 129 -9.88 1.26 -2.01
N THR A 130 -8.96 2.11 -2.45
CA THR A 130 -8.67 2.37 -3.85
C THR A 130 -7.40 1.63 -4.28
N VAL A 131 -7.54 0.66 -5.20
CA VAL A 131 -6.37 0.00 -5.80
C VAL A 131 -5.67 0.97 -6.75
N LEU A 132 -4.43 1.36 -6.44
CA LEU A 132 -3.61 2.29 -7.23
C LEU A 132 -2.78 1.57 -8.31
N ASN A 133 -2.35 0.35 -8.01
CA ASN A 133 -1.62 -0.52 -8.93
C ASN A 133 -1.86 -1.98 -8.53
N PHE A 134 -1.89 -2.86 -9.53
CA PHE A 134 -1.98 -4.29 -9.32
C PHE A 134 -1.02 -5.01 -10.27
N GLU A 135 -0.17 -5.84 -9.70
CA GLU A 135 0.85 -6.63 -10.38
C GLU A 135 0.64 -8.11 -10.06
N LEU A 136 1.33 -8.98 -10.80
CA LEU A 136 1.23 -10.43 -10.61
C LEU A 136 1.44 -10.86 -9.16
N ASN A 137 2.33 -10.18 -8.44
CA ASN A 137 2.73 -10.58 -7.09
C ASN A 137 2.42 -9.54 -6.00
N SER A 138 1.79 -8.40 -6.34
CA SER A 138 1.54 -7.36 -5.35
C SER A 138 0.48 -6.35 -5.77
N ALA A 139 -0.13 -5.71 -4.79
CA ALA A 139 -1.03 -4.59 -4.98
C ALA A 139 -0.54 -3.36 -4.20
N LEU A 140 -0.74 -2.18 -4.76
CA LEU A 140 -0.65 -0.91 -4.07
C LEU A 140 -2.06 -0.39 -3.84
N ILE A 141 -2.43 -0.17 -2.59
CA ILE A 141 -3.79 0.18 -2.17
C ILE A 141 -3.72 1.45 -1.35
N LEU A 142 -4.48 2.45 -1.78
CA LEU A 142 -4.76 3.66 -1.03
C LEU A 142 -5.99 3.42 -0.16
N VAL A 143 -5.91 3.90 1.06
CA VAL A 143 -6.99 3.85 2.04
C VAL A 143 -7.34 5.31 2.31
N GLU A 144 -8.54 5.71 1.91
CA GLU A 144 -9.10 7.05 2.09
C GLU A 144 -10.21 6.96 3.13
N ASP A 145 -10.22 7.87 4.09
CA ASP A 145 -11.29 7.93 5.10
C ASP A 145 -11.77 9.37 5.20
N PRO A 146 -13.03 9.67 4.80
CA PRO A 146 -13.60 11.00 4.92
C PRO A 146 -13.72 11.47 6.38
N VAL A 147 -13.63 10.54 7.34
CA VAL A 147 -13.77 10.73 8.78
C VAL A 147 -12.42 10.97 9.46
N ARG A 148 -11.29 10.89 8.73
CA ARG A 148 -9.89 11.11 9.18
C ARG A 148 -9.35 9.96 10.04
N TYR A 149 -8.38 9.24 9.48
CA TYR A 149 -7.70 8.13 10.14
C TYR A 149 -6.96 8.56 11.41
N SER A 150 -7.21 7.86 12.52
CA SER A 150 -6.35 7.83 13.70
C SER A 150 -5.47 6.57 13.67
N MET A 151 -4.25 6.62 13.14
CA MET A 151 -3.34 5.45 13.16
C MET A 151 -1.89 5.82 13.46
N GLY A 152 -1.20 4.94 14.18
CA GLY A 152 0.18 5.15 14.63
C GLY A 152 0.27 5.35 16.14
N PRO A 153 1.48 5.55 16.68
CA PRO A 153 1.68 5.98 18.07
C PRO A 153 1.20 7.42 18.30
N ILE A 154 0.97 7.81 19.55
CA ILE A 154 0.63 9.22 19.85
C ILE A 154 1.87 10.07 19.55
N ASP A 155 1.72 11.06 18.68
CA ASP A 155 2.71 12.13 18.58
C ASP A 155 2.43 13.13 19.72
N PRO A 156 3.33 13.31 20.70
CA PRO A 156 3.14 14.26 21.79
C PRO A 156 3.03 15.72 21.31
N THR A 157 3.39 16.00 20.05
CA THR A 157 3.28 17.32 19.43
C THR A 157 2.02 17.51 18.58
N ALA A 158 1.25 16.45 18.31
CA ALA A 158 0.01 16.52 17.53
C ALA A 158 -1.22 16.15 18.38
N MET A 159 -2.30 16.92 18.26
CA MET A 159 -3.55 16.66 19.01
C MET A 159 -4.25 15.33 18.64
N PHE A 160 -3.88 14.71 17.51
CA PHE A 160 -4.48 13.48 17.01
C PHE A 160 -3.48 12.69 16.16
N ARG A 161 -3.72 11.37 16.03
CA ARG A 161 -2.99 10.46 15.11
C ARG A 161 -3.46 10.62 13.65
N ASN A 162 -3.58 11.86 13.20
CA ASN A 162 -4.30 12.19 11.99
C ASN A 162 -3.45 11.95 10.75
N ASN A 163 -3.79 10.91 9.98
CA ASN A 163 -3.22 10.67 8.66
C ASN A 163 -4.23 11.09 7.58
N ALA A 164 -3.78 11.87 6.59
CA ALA A 164 -4.58 12.26 5.43
C ALA A 164 -4.77 11.10 4.46
N SER A 165 -3.75 10.26 4.35
CA SER A 165 -3.76 9.11 3.46
C SER A 165 -2.94 7.97 4.08
N ILE A 166 -3.36 6.73 3.80
CA ILE A 166 -2.59 5.55 4.14
C ILE A 166 -2.41 4.70 2.89
N ILE A 167 -1.16 4.39 2.56
CA ILE A 167 -0.82 3.57 1.40
C ILE A 167 -0.26 2.23 1.87
N PHE A 168 -0.88 1.14 1.43
CA PHE A 168 -0.41 -0.22 1.69
C PHE A 168 0.17 -0.85 0.42
N LYS A 169 1.31 -1.54 0.59
CA LYS A 169 1.78 -2.53 -0.37
C LYS A 169 1.52 -3.92 0.18
N VAL A 170 0.70 -4.67 -0.53
CA VAL A 170 0.31 -6.05 -0.20
C VAL A 170 0.99 -7.00 -1.17
N VAL A 171 1.63 -8.05 -0.66
CA VAL A 171 2.16 -9.15 -1.47
C VAL A 171 1.03 -10.15 -1.68
N VAL A 172 0.76 -10.48 -2.94
CA VAL A 172 -0.31 -11.41 -3.36
C VAL A 172 0.41 -12.48 -4.16
N ASP A 173 0.60 -13.70 -3.65
CA ASP A 173 1.32 -14.73 -4.42
C ASP A 173 0.37 -15.43 -5.39
N GLN A 174 0.47 -15.10 -6.69
CA GLN A 174 -0.12 -15.92 -7.74
C GLN A 174 0.79 -17.13 -7.92
N GLY A 175 0.47 -18.24 -7.25
CA GLY A 175 1.30 -19.45 -7.12
C GLY A 175 1.63 -20.22 -8.42
N ALA A 176 2.06 -19.54 -9.49
CA ALA A 176 2.29 -20.11 -10.81
C ALA A 176 3.76 -20.14 -11.25
N ASN A 177 4.73 -19.61 -10.49
CA ASN A 177 6.14 -19.70 -10.91
C ASN A 177 7.17 -19.50 -9.79
N ARG A 178 7.31 -20.45 -8.85
CA ARG A 178 8.41 -20.43 -7.89
C ARG A 178 9.18 -21.74 -7.82
N VAL A 179 10.44 -21.64 -8.24
CA VAL A 179 11.53 -22.53 -7.86
C VAL A 179 11.64 -22.52 -6.33
N ILE A 180 11.60 -23.75 -5.80
CA ILE A 180 11.52 -24.16 -4.40
C ILE A 180 12.52 -23.42 -3.51
N LEU A 181 12.06 -22.56 -2.60
CA LEU A 181 12.68 -22.31 -1.28
C LEU A 181 11.61 -21.82 -0.29
N SER A 182 11.18 -22.74 0.59
CA SER A 182 10.33 -22.56 1.79
C SER A 182 8.83 -22.29 1.62
N PRO A 183 7.96 -22.83 2.52
CA PRO A 183 6.52 -22.70 2.42
C PRO A 183 6.10 -21.30 2.88
N LEU A 184 6.11 -20.35 1.96
CA LEU A 184 5.44 -19.07 2.18
C LEU A 184 3.93 -19.34 2.19
N SER A 185 3.27 -18.95 3.28
CA SER A 185 1.82 -18.94 3.40
C SER A 185 1.21 -18.33 2.13
N ASN A 186 0.27 -19.07 1.52
CA ASN A 186 -0.47 -18.66 0.31
C ASN A 186 -1.38 -17.43 0.54
N GLU A 187 -1.42 -16.90 1.77
CA GLU A 187 -2.29 -15.79 2.13
C GLU A 187 -1.61 -14.45 1.81
N PRO A 188 -2.33 -13.51 1.18
CA PRO A 188 -1.83 -12.16 0.95
C PRO A 188 -1.44 -11.48 2.26
N LYS A 189 -0.27 -10.82 2.28
CA LYS A 189 0.24 -10.14 3.47
C LYS A 189 0.72 -8.73 3.18
N ILE A 190 0.56 -7.85 4.15
CA ILE A 190 1.08 -6.49 4.09
C ILE A 190 2.60 -6.54 4.21
N LEU A 191 3.28 -5.94 3.23
CA LEU A 191 4.73 -5.74 3.24
C LEU A 191 5.09 -4.34 3.74
N LYS A 192 4.31 -3.33 3.38
CA LYS A 192 4.62 -1.94 3.72
C LYS A 192 3.34 -1.14 3.93
N MET A 193 3.38 -0.24 4.91
CA MET A 193 2.39 0.80 5.13
C MET A 193 3.09 2.15 5.17
N MET A 194 2.53 3.16 4.52
CA MET A 194 2.96 4.55 4.62
C MET A 194 1.83 5.38 5.21
N LEU A 195 2.15 6.11 6.27
CA LEU A 195 1.27 7.03 6.99
C LEU A 195 1.65 8.47 6.60
N GLU A 196 0.77 9.15 5.89
CA GLU A 196 0.93 10.56 5.53
C GLU A 196 0.12 11.44 6.48
N PRO A 197 0.73 12.39 7.22
CA PRO A 197 0.01 13.23 8.18
C PRO A 197 -0.98 14.16 7.49
N ILE A 198 -2.06 14.54 8.18
CA ILE A 198 -2.92 15.64 7.73
C ILE A 198 -2.11 16.93 7.78
N ASN A 199 -1.84 17.51 6.61
CA ASN A 199 -1.36 18.89 6.52
C ASN A 199 -2.37 19.79 7.22
N GLY A 200 -1.98 20.37 8.35
CA GLY A 200 -2.71 21.49 8.92
C GLY A 200 -2.74 22.62 7.90
N CYS A 201 -3.93 23.04 7.50
CA CYS A 201 -4.12 24.36 6.91
C CYS A 201 -3.81 25.44 7.96
#